data_AF-D1CSL5-F1
#
_entry.id   AF-D1CSL5-F1
#
_cell.length_a   1.000
_cell.length_b   1.000
_cell.length_c   1.000
_cell.angle_alpha   90.00
_cell.angle_beta   90.00
_cell.angle_gamma   90.00
#
_symmetry.space_group_name_H-M   'P 1'
#
loop_
_entity.id
_entity.type
_entity.pdbx_description
1 polymer ?
#
loop_
_entity_poly.entity_id
_entity_poly.type
_entity_poly.pdbx_seq_one_letter_code
_entity_poly.pdbx_strand_id
1 'polypeptide(L)'
;SFGSVFRFGIYSDLLGYAKPKKAFFKKIIKSCDVAANNILHVGDHAIRDLQGAQSAGMHGALLGRPEDIREVVHEAISGVCAP
;
A
#
# COMPACT_ATOMS: atom_id res chain seq x y z
N SER A 1 10.89 18.18 8.10
CA SER A 1 10.25 18.44 6.78
C SER A 1 9.60 17.14 6.31
N PHE A 2 8.57 17.22 5.46
CA PHE A 2 7.80 16.06 4.98
C PHE A 2 8.64 14.92 4.35
N GLY A 3 9.90 15.18 3.96
CA GLY A 3 10.79 14.19 3.36
C GLY A 3 11.53 13.25 4.33
N SER A 4 11.58 13.52 5.64
CA SER A 4 12.42 12.71 6.56
C SER A 4 11.87 11.33 6.90
N VAL A 5 10.63 11.01 6.51
CA VAL A 5 9.96 9.74 6.81
C VAL A 5 9.75 8.85 5.56
N PHE A 6 10.09 9.34 4.37
CA PHE A 6 9.93 8.61 3.10
C PHE A 6 11.26 8.41 2.39
N ARG A 7 11.60 7.16 2.04
CA ARG A 7 12.81 6.84 1.30
C ARG A 7 12.74 7.23 -0.19
N PHE A 8 11.56 7.15 -0.79
CA PHE A 8 11.32 7.48 -2.20
C PHE A 8 9.82 7.72 -2.46
N GLY A 9 9.49 8.30 -3.61
CA GLY A 9 8.12 8.49 -4.10
C GLY A 9 7.90 7.85 -5.47
N ILE A 10 6.69 7.35 -5.71
CA ILE A 10 6.23 6.84 -7.01
C ILE A 10 4.93 7.57 -7.36
N TYR A 11 4.88 8.19 -8.53
CA TYR A 11 3.78 9.05 -8.95
C TYR A 11 3.15 8.52 -10.25
N SER A 12 1.82 8.48 -10.31
CA SER A 12 1.08 7.85 -11.41
C SER A 12 1.17 8.62 -12.73
N ASP A 13 1.28 9.95 -12.65
CA ASP A 13 1.50 10.84 -13.79
C ASP A 13 2.85 10.57 -14.48
N LEU A 14 3.90 10.32 -13.71
CA LEU A 14 5.22 9.95 -14.24
C LEU A 14 5.25 8.53 -14.84
N LEU A 15 4.38 7.64 -14.38
CA LEU A 15 4.31 6.26 -14.87
C LEU A 15 3.34 6.08 -16.05
N GLY A 16 2.39 7.00 -16.25
CA GLY A 16 1.30 6.84 -17.24
C GLY A 16 0.26 5.78 -16.85
N TYR A 17 0.33 5.26 -15.63
CA TYR A 17 -0.65 4.33 -15.07
C TYR A 17 -0.79 4.49 -13.56
N ALA A 18 -1.95 4.12 -13.05
CA ALA A 18 -2.31 4.24 -11.64
C ALA A 18 -2.87 2.92 -11.09
N LYS A 19 -2.98 2.88 -9.77
CA LYS A 19 -3.85 1.96 -9.03
C LYS A 19 -5.26 1.91 -9.67
N PRO A 20 -5.89 0.73 -9.84
CA PRO A 20 -5.51 -0.59 -9.33
C PRO A 20 -4.59 -1.39 -10.28
N LYS A 21 -4.07 -0.81 -11.37
CA LYS A 21 -3.33 -1.60 -12.36
C LYS A 21 -2.14 -2.30 -11.71
N LYS A 22 -2.05 -3.63 -11.85
CA LYS A 22 -0.96 -4.46 -11.28
C LYS A 22 0.45 -3.95 -11.62
N ALA A 23 0.62 -3.28 -12.76
CA ALA A 23 1.88 -2.64 -13.13
C ALA A 23 2.35 -1.57 -12.13
N PHE A 24 1.43 -0.81 -11.51
CA PHE A 24 1.73 0.19 -10.48
C PHE A 24 2.36 -0.47 -9.24
N PHE A 25 1.72 -1.52 -8.73
CA PHE A 25 2.23 -2.28 -7.59
C PHE A 25 3.53 -3.03 -7.90
N LYS A 26 3.66 -3.59 -9.11
CA LYS A 26 4.93 -4.18 -9.56
C LYS A 26 6.09 -3.17 -9.57
N LYS A 27 5.82 -1.90 -9.88
CA LYS A 27 6.84 -0.85 -9.79
C LYS A 27 7.24 -0.59 -8.35
N ILE A 28 6.29 -0.56 -7.40
CA ILE A 28 6.57 -0.45 -5.95
C ILE A 28 7.43 -1.62 -5.48
N ILE A 29 7.03 -2.87 -5.76
CA ILE A 29 7.76 -4.08 -5.34
C ILE A 29 9.20 -4.04 -5.83
N LYS A 30 9.42 -3.72 -7.11
CA LYS A 30 10.77 -3.58 -7.69
C LYS A 30 11.62 -2.48 -7.04
N SER A 31 10.99 -1.49 -6.40
CA SER A 31 11.69 -0.40 -5.73
C SER A 31 12.02 -0.69 -4.26
N CYS A 32 11.35 -1.65 -3.61
CA CYS A 32 11.47 -1.89 -2.17
C CYS A 32 12.56 -2.89 -1.73
N ASP A 33 13.18 -3.64 -2.65
CA ASP A 33 14.18 -4.70 -2.35
C ASP A 33 13.72 -5.72 -1.28
N VAL A 34 12.42 -5.97 -1.22
CA VAL A 34 11.80 -6.98 -0.35
C VAL A 34 10.74 -7.75 -1.14
N ALA A 35 10.40 -8.95 -0.67
CA ALA A 35 9.32 -9.74 -1.26
C ALA A 35 7.97 -9.01 -1.16
N ALA A 36 7.07 -9.25 -2.12
CA ALA A 36 5.78 -8.56 -2.18
C ALA A 36 4.95 -8.75 -0.90
N ASN A 37 4.98 -9.96 -0.32
CA ASN A 37 4.31 -10.29 0.94
C ASN A 37 4.98 -9.68 2.18
N ASN A 38 6.06 -8.92 2.03
CA ASN A 38 6.65 -8.10 3.10
C ASN A 38 6.33 -6.60 2.93
N ILE A 39 5.37 -6.26 2.06
CA ILE A 39 4.95 -4.88 1.81
C ILE A 39 3.48 -4.71 2.18
N LEU A 40 3.19 -3.72 3.04
CA LEU A 40 1.85 -3.27 3.35
C LEU A 40 1.53 -1.98 2.58
N HIS A 41 0.47 -2.01 1.77
CA HIS A 41 -0.08 -0.81 1.14
C HIS A 41 -1.26 -0.27 1.96
N VAL A 42 -1.13 0.96 2.45
CA VAL A 42 -2.19 1.65 3.20
C VAL A 42 -2.86 2.68 2.30
N GLY A 43 -4.18 2.62 2.15
CA GLY A 43 -4.93 3.58 1.34
C GLY A 43 -6.42 3.54 1.62
N ASP A 44 -7.15 4.52 1.08
CA ASP A 44 -8.54 4.83 1.44
C ASP A 44 -9.58 4.20 0.52
N HIS A 45 -9.17 3.55 -0.58
CA HIS A 45 -10.11 3.00 -1.55
C HIS A 45 -10.00 1.49 -1.71
N ALA A 46 -11.10 0.78 -1.43
CA ALA A 46 -11.14 -0.69 -1.45
C ALA A 46 -10.60 -1.33 -2.74
N ILE A 47 -11.02 -0.83 -3.92
CA ILE A 47 -10.54 -1.39 -5.20
C ILE A 47 -9.12 -0.92 -5.54
N ARG A 48 -8.87 0.40 -5.50
CA ARG A 48 -7.60 0.99 -5.96
C ARG A 48 -6.44 0.58 -5.06
N ASP A 49 -6.62 0.61 -3.74
CA ASP A 49 -5.57 0.43 -2.75
C ASP A 49 -5.50 -1.00 -2.24
N LEU A 50 -6.56 -1.46 -1.59
CA LEU A 50 -6.59 -2.78 -0.93
C LEU A 50 -6.51 -3.92 -1.95
N GLN A 51 -7.52 -4.04 -2.83
CA GLN A 51 -7.56 -5.13 -3.81
C GLN A 51 -6.43 -5.03 -4.84
N GLY A 52 -6.07 -3.80 -5.24
CA GLY A 52 -4.93 -3.54 -6.13
C GLY A 52 -3.63 -4.13 -5.57
N ALA A 53 -3.32 -3.85 -4.30
CA ALA A 53 -2.14 -4.38 -3.63
C ALA A 53 -2.19 -5.91 -3.50
N GLN A 54 -3.31 -6.45 -3.03
CA GLN A 54 -3.52 -7.89 -2.88
C GLN A 54 -3.33 -8.65 -4.21
N SER A 55 -3.84 -8.09 -5.32
CA SER A 55 -3.68 -8.69 -6.66
C SER A 55 -2.21 -8.78 -7.13
N ALA A 56 -1.32 -7.99 -6.53
CA ALA A 56 0.11 -7.98 -6.78
C ALA A 56 0.92 -8.83 -5.80
N GLY A 57 0.28 -9.48 -4.83
CA GLY A 57 0.91 -10.29 -3.79
C GLY A 57 1.37 -9.50 -2.56
N MET A 58 0.88 -8.27 -2.40
CA MET A 58 1.16 -7.41 -1.24
C MET A 58 0.06 -7.53 -0.20
N HIS A 59 0.36 -7.14 1.04
CA HIS A 59 -0.68 -6.85 2.02
C HIS A 59 -1.33 -5.50 1.68
N GLY A 60 -2.60 -5.34 2.05
CA GLY A 60 -3.31 -4.07 1.93
C GLY A 60 -4.10 -3.79 3.20
N ALA A 61 -4.15 -2.53 3.59
CA ALA A 61 -4.98 -2.05 4.69
C ALA A 61 -5.86 -0.89 4.20
N LEU A 62 -7.16 -1.00 4.45
CA LEU A 62 -8.15 -0.01 4.03
C LEU A 62 -8.35 1.00 5.15
N LEU A 63 -7.97 2.25 4.88
CA LEU A 63 -8.12 3.36 5.80
C LEU A 63 -9.47 4.03 5.58
N GLY A 64 -10.43 3.79 6.48
CA GLY A 64 -11.73 4.45 6.44
C GLY A 64 -11.63 5.93 6.82
N ARG A 65 -10.95 6.22 7.93
CA ARG A 65 -10.70 7.58 8.41
C ARG A 65 -9.23 7.78 8.77
N PRO A 66 -8.65 8.97 8.53
CA PRO A 66 -7.23 9.22 8.81
C PRO A 66 -6.80 8.95 10.26
N GLU A 67 -7.68 9.21 11.23
CA GLU A 67 -7.45 8.98 12.66
C GLU A 67 -7.20 7.50 13.01
N ASP A 68 -7.70 6.57 12.19
CA ASP A 68 -7.64 5.13 12.43
C ASP A 68 -6.32 4.50 11.94
N ILE A 69 -5.40 5.29 11.34
CA ILE A 69 -4.21 4.75 10.66
C ILE A 69 -3.34 3.87 11.55
N ARG A 70 -3.25 4.17 12.85
CA ARG A 70 -2.46 3.36 13.79
C ARG A 70 -3.09 2.00 14.01
N GLU A 71 -4.41 1.96 14.21
CA GLU A 71 -5.17 0.74 14.43
C GLU A 71 -5.14 -0.15 13.18
N VAL A 72 -5.50 0.43 12.03
CA VAL A 72 -5.52 -0.24 10.72
C VAL A 72 -4.15 -0.84 10.35
N VAL A 73 -3.06 -0.12 10.62
CA VAL A 73 -1.70 -0.64 10.38
C VAL A 73 -1.32 -1.72 11.38
N HIS A 74 -1.68 -1.55 12.66
CA HIS A 74 -1.40 -2.54 13.69
C HIS A 74 -2.10 -3.87 13.40
N GLU A 75 -3.39 -3.85 13.09
CA GLU A 75 -4.17 -5.03 12.70
C GLU A 75 -3.54 -5.76 11.51
N ALA A 76 -3.20 -5.01 10.46
CA ALA A 76 -2.61 -5.57 9.25
C ALA A 76 -1.24 -6.23 9.47
N ILE A 77 -0.43 -5.72 10.42
CA ILE A 77 0.89 -6.28 10.73
C ILE A 77 0.80 -7.41 11.76
N SER A 78 -0.12 -7.33 12.72
CA SER A 78 -0.32 -8.36 13.74
C SER A 78 -1.04 -9.61 13.19
N GLY A 79 -1.60 -9.55 11.98
CA GLY A 79 -2.40 -10.64 11.41
C GLY A 79 -3.74 -10.84 12.13
N VAL A 80 -4.17 -9.86 12.92
CA VAL A 80 -5.48 -9.85 13.56
C VAL A 80 -6.43 -9.22 12.56
N CYS A 81 -7.20 -10.03 11.84
CA CYS A 81 -8.39 -9.50 11.17
C CYS A 81 -9.36 -9.04 12.26
N ALA A 82 -9.74 -7.76 12.24
CA ALA A 82 -10.93 -7.32 12.96
C ALA A 82 -12.13 -8.20 12.54
N PRO A 83 -12.97 -8.63 13.49
CA PRO A 83 -14.12 -9.49 13.23
C PRO A 83 -15.16 -8.84 12.30
#